data_AF-A0A1Z4JRC9-F1
#
_entry.id   AF-A0A1Z4JRC9-F1
#
_cell.length_a   1.000
_cell.length_b   1.000
_cell.length_c   1.000
_cell.angle_alpha   90.00
_cell.angle_beta   90.00
_cell.angle_gamma   90.00
#
_symmetry.space_group_name_H-M   'P 1'
#
loop_
_entity.id
_entity.type
_entity.pdbx_description
1 polymer ?
#
loop_
_entity_poly.entity_id
_entity_poly.type
_entity_poly.pdbx_seq_one_letter_code
_entity_poly.pdbx_strand_id
1 'polypeptide(L)'
;MTTNIPTTTFAPITAAWDRQFARLLPDGAQILWKWLRRMAKPGTEIEFELEDFTEEHKYSSKWARHSLNLLVKNGLVEILRQYRGYGFKVKVNQPDAIGNKSSISRNTASDRGEECSDNDHSTSQKPTANGENPSDLNREENRESFKKEQQNTAVPPSHPVLNGQENVFEADRNRQNPTYSRLLNEAERIGVRLNSQLEQEMLAAPAIVLENAIEALKQRLRAGKTKIKNKEGFLRKAIRGGWRPNLEQASGEPASVKQDSRPTRGAIDNHLPARPQPDGPIDLSDILVGIDLALEHLRFESRLVAETLRSRYGVPDQSRLDTDQLMDWHVYLQTFLPKPAS
;
A
#
# COMPACT_ATOMS: atom_id res chain seq x y z
N MET A 1 24.81 3.37 -24.65
CA MET A 1 25.44 4.67 -24.34
C MET A 1 25.57 4.74 -22.83
N THR A 2 26.75 4.44 -22.29
CA THR A 2 27.04 4.48 -20.85
C THR A 2 27.46 5.89 -20.48
N THR A 3 26.58 6.63 -19.81
CA THR A 3 26.89 7.96 -19.30
C THR A 3 27.74 7.84 -18.04
N ASN A 4 29.02 8.20 -18.12
CA ASN A 4 29.88 8.38 -16.95
C ASN A 4 29.42 9.63 -16.19
N ILE A 5 28.68 9.44 -15.09
CA ILE A 5 28.22 10.54 -14.24
C ILE A 5 29.36 10.88 -13.26
N PRO A 6 29.89 12.11 -13.24
CA PRO A 6 30.97 12.49 -12.32
C PRO A 6 30.47 12.49 -10.87
N THR A 7 31.10 11.66 -10.04
CA THR A 7 30.81 11.50 -8.60
C THR A 7 31.23 12.75 -7.84
N THR A 8 30.36 13.77 -7.77
CA THR A 8 30.61 14.94 -6.94
C THR A 8 30.19 14.61 -5.50
N THR A 9 31.17 14.52 -4.59
CA THR A 9 30.94 14.22 -3.17
C THR A 9 30.20 15.38 -2.51
N PHE A 10 28.88 15.25 -2.31
CA PHE A 10 28.07 16.24 -1.62
C PHE A 10 28.12 16.06 -0.11
N ALA A 11 27.82 17.16 0.61
CA ALA A 11 27.87 17.22 2.07
C ALA A 11 27.22 15.98 2.71
N PRO A 12 27.93 15.32 3.65
CA PRO A 12 27.45 14.08 4.25
C PRO A 12 26.09 14.31 4.90
N ILE A 13 25.18 13.36 4.72
CA ILE A 13 23.94 13.31 5.49
C ILE A 13 24.33 13.42 6.96
N THR A 14 23.84 14.44 7.67
CA THR A 14 24.20 14.60 9.08
C THR A 14 23.72 13.38 9.84
N ALA A 15 24.55 12.85 10.74
CA ALA A 15 24.22 11.64 11.52
C ALA A 15 22.89 11.75 12.29
N ALA A 16 22.40 12.98 12.53
CA ALA A 16 21.10 13.25 13.11
C ALA A 16 19.93 12.77 12.21
N TRP A 17 20.00 13.02 10.90
CA TRP A 17 18.97 12.59 9.96
C TRP A 17 18.92 11.08 9.81
N ASP A 18 20.08 10.43 9.77
CA ASP A 18 20.17 8.97 9.74
C ASP A 18 19.46 8.32 10.94
N ARG A 19 19.58 8.90 12.15
CA ARG A 19 18.86 8.41 13.34
C ARG A 19 17.35 8.59 13.24
N GLN A 20 16.90 9.70 12.65
CA GLN A 20 15.47 9.97 12.50
C GLN A 20 14.85 9.04 11.45
N PHE A 21 15.53 8.82 10.31
CA PHE A 21 15.09 7.87 9.30
C PHE A 21 15.13 6.42 9.78
N ALA A 22 16.12 6.06 10.59
CA ALA A 22 16.20 4.74 11.21
C ALA A 22 14.96 4.38 12.05
N ARG A 23 14.25 5.38 12.58
CA ARG A 23 13.01 5.18 13.35
C ARG A 23 11.76 5.14 12.48
N LEU A 24 11.75 5.84 11.35
CA LEU A 24 10.55 6.07 10.53
C LEU A 24 10.45 5.14 9.31
N LEU A 25 11.58 4.64 8.82
CA LEU A 25 11.65 3.91 7.56
C LEU A 25 12.29 2.54 7.77
N PRO A 26 11.78 1.48 7.12
CA PRO A 26 12.51 0.22 7.01
C PRO A 26 13.88 0.43 6.36
N ASP A 27 14.86 -0.41 6.70
CA ASP A 27 16.24 -0.32 6.20
C ASP A 27 16.33 -0.17 4.68
N GLY A 28 15.39 -0.76 3.96
CA GLY A 28 15.31 -0.63 2.52
C GLY A 28 15.01 0.72 1.96
N ALA A 29 14.02 1.38 2.54
CA ALA A 29 13.70 2.74 2.17
C ALA A 29 14.86 3.67 2.54
N GLN A 30 15.55 3.39 3.65
CA GLN A 30 16.75 4.14 4.03
C GLN A 30 17.89 3.97 3.01
N ILE A 31 18.19 2.74 2.59
CA ILE A 31 19.24 2.45 1.60
C ILE A 31 18.90 3.06 0.25
N LEU A 32 17.66 2.92 -0.23
CA LEU A 32 17.21 3.55 -1.47
C LEU A 32 17.31 5.07 -1.40
N TRP A 33 16.92 5.69 -0.29
CA TRP A 33 17.03 7.13 -0.10
C TRP A 33 18.49 7.59 -0.10
N LYS A 34 19.39 6.88 0.60
CA LYS A 34 20.83 7.15 0.59
C LYS A 34 21.43 7.01 -0.81
N TRP A 35 20.98 6.02 -1.58
CA TRP A 35 21.39 5.82 -2.97
C TRP A 35 20.96 6.99 -3.87
N LEU A 36 19.68 7.40 -3.81
CA LEU A 36 19.19 8.57 -4.55
C LEU A 36 19.93 9.87 -4.18
N ARG A 37 20.29 10.02 -2.90
CA ARG A 37 21.07 11.16 -2.38
C ARG A 37 22.53 11.18 -2.85
N ARG A 38 23.09 10.03 -3.23
CA ARG A 38 24.42 9.96 -3.87
C ARG A 38 24.36 10.43 -5.32
N MET A 39 23.24 10.18 -6.00
CA MET A 39 23.04 10.56 -7.40
C MET A 39 22.68 12.04 -7.57
N ALA A 40 21.95 12.64 -6.62
CA ALA A 40 21.49 14.01 -6.73
C ALA A 40 21.46 14.81 -5.43
N LYS A 41 21.55 16.13 -5.61
CA LYS A 41 21.27 17.09 -4.56
C LYS A 41 19.77 17.06 -4.24
N PRO A 42 19.38 17.35 -2.99
CA PRO A 42 17.98 17.59 -2.70
C PRO A 42 17.47 18.81 -3.48
N GLY A 43 16.25 18.72 -4.00
CA GLY A 43 15.61 19.69 -4.87
C GLY A 43 15.84 19.47 -6.36
N THR A 44 16.83 18.65 -6.75
CA THR A 44 17.07 18.33 -8.17
C THR A 44 16.25 17.15 -8.64
N GLU A 45 15.88 17.17 -9.92
CA GLU A 45 15.23 16.08 -10.61
C GLU A 45 16.27 15.07 -11.09
N ILE A 46 16.00 13.78 -10.90
CA ILE A 46 16.81 12.68 -11.41
C ILE A 46 15.96 11.67 -12.14
N GLU A 47 16.52 11.14 -13.20
CA GLU A 47 16.01 9.97 -13.89
C GLU A 47 16.88 8.78 -13.50
N PHE A 48 16.24 7.71 -13.06
CA PHE A 48 16.93 6.47 -12.73
C PHE A 48 16.05 5.27 -13.06
N GLU A 49 16.70 4.13 -13.32
CA GLU A 49 16.02 2.86 -13.43
C GLU A 49 16.06 2.15 -12.09
N LEU A 50 14.92 1.66 -11.63
CA LEU A 50 14.84 0.91 -10.38
C LEU A 50 15.65 -0.40 -10.45
N GLU A 51 15.91 -0.90 -11.67
CA GLU A 51 16.75 -2.07 -11.92
C GLU A 51 18.21 -1.82 -11.51
N ASP A 52 18.78 -0.64 -11.81
CA ASP A 52 20.14 -0.25 -11.42
C ASP A 52 20.33 -0.38 -9.89
N PHE A 53 19.35 0.12 -9.14
CA PHE A 53 19.35 0.01 -7.67
C PHE A 53 19.27 -1.46 -7.21
N THR A 54 18.41 -2.27 -7.84
CA THR A 54 18.27 -3.68 -7.49
C THR A 54 19.51 -4.51 -7.83
N GLU A 55 20.22 -4.15 -8.90
CA GLU A 55 21.46 -4.81 -9.30
C GLU A 55 22.61 -4.47 -8.34
N GLU A 56 22.77 -3.20 -7.96
CA GLU A 56 23.81 -2.74 -7.02
C GLU A 56 23.59 -3.33 -5.61
N HIS A 57 22.35 -3.31 -5.12
CA HIS A 57 22.04 -3.65 -3.72
C HIS A 57 21.40 -5.03 -3.53
N LYS A 58 21.24 -5.83 -4.60
CA LYS A 58 20.68 -7.20 -4.59
C LYS A 58 19.28 -7.31 -3.98
N TYR A 59 18.46 -6.26 -4.12
CA TYR A 59 17.06 -6.27 -3.71
C TYR A 59 16.13 -6.76 -4.82
N SER A 60 14.95 -7.30 -4.46
CA SER A 60 13.93 -7.61 -5.47
C SER A 60 13.25 -6.34 -5.98
N SER A 61 12.85 -6.31 -7.26
CA SER A 61 12.16 -5.15 -7.85
C SER A 61 10.84 -4.82 -7.16
N LYS A 62 10.13 -5.84 -6.65
CA LYS A 62 8.91 -5.65 -5.85
C LYS A 62 9.20 -4.85 -4.59
N TRP A 63 10.29 -5.16 -3.92
CA TRP A 63 10.68 -4.51 -2.68
C TRP A 63 11.23 -3.12 -2.92
N ALA A 64 12.07 -2.92 -3.95
CA ALA A 64 12.56 -1.60 -4.33
C ALA A 64 11.39 -0.64 -4.66
N ARG A 65 10.35 -1.14 -5.32
CA ARG A 65 9.13 -0.36 -5.62
C ARG A 65 8.35 -0.03 -4.34
N HIS A 66 8.24 -0.98 -3.42
CA HIS A 66 7.62 -0.74 -2.11
C HIS A 66 8.38 0.34 -1.32
N SER A 67 9.71 0.24 -1.25
CA SER A 67 10.59 1.23 -0.63
C SER A 67 10.44 2.61 -1.27
N LEU A 68 10.37 2.70 -2.61
CA LEU A 68 10.11 3.95 -3.31
C LEU A 68 8.75 4.56 -2.92
N ASN A 69 7.69 3.76 -2.86
CA ASN A 69 6.37 4.21 -2.42
C ASN A 69 6.37 4.71 -0.97
N LEU A 70 7.15 4.08 -0.08
CA LEU A 70 7.32 4.57 1.29
C LEU A 70 8.02 5.94 1.32
N LEU A 71 9.04 6.15 0.50
CA LEU A 71 9.70 7.45 0.39
C LEU A 71 8.76 8.54 -0.13
N VAL A 72 7.89 8.19 -1.09
CA VAL A 72 6.86 9.11 -1.60
C VAL A 72 5.83 9.44 -0.53
N LYS A 73 5.34 8.44 0.19
CA LYS A 73 4.37 8.61 1.29
C LYS A 73 4.92 9.53 2.40
N ASN A 74 6.21 9.44 2.68
CA ASN A 74 6.88 10.28 3.68
C ASN A 74 7.34 11.64 3.12
N GLY A 75 7.01 11.99 1.87
CA GLY A 75 7.36 13.27 1.26
C GLY A 75 8.86 13.45 0.94
N LEU A 76 9.67 12.39 1.07
CA LEU A 76 11.11 12.41 0.81
C LEU A 76 11.44 12.38 -0.68
N VAL A 77 10.55 11.80 -1.46
CA VAL A 77 10.66 11.70 -2.91
C VAL A 77 9.33 12.10 -3.53
N GLU A 78 9.38 12.82 -4.64
CA GLU A 78 8.20 13.15 -5.44
C GLU A 78 8.38 12.53 -6.83
N ILE A 79 7.44 11.68 -7.25
CA ILE A 79 7.48 11.07 -8.59
C ILE A 79 6.90 12.08 -9.57
N LEU A 80 7.74 12.61 -10.46
CA LEU A 80 7.34 13.55 -11.50
C LEU A 80 6.84 12.83 -12.75
N ARG A 81 7.50 11.72 -13.11
CA ARG A 81 7.12 10.90 -14.27
C ARG A 81 7.49 9.44 -14.03
N GLN A 82 6.63 8.53 -14.47
CA GLN A 82 6.93 7.11 -14.54
C GLN A 82 7.07 6.71 -16.02
N TYR A 83 8.23 6.15 -16.38
CA TYR A 83 8.47 5.60 -17.71
C TYR A 83 7.92 4.17 -17.80
N ARG A 84 7.74 3.64 -19.01
CA ARG A 84 7.34 2.24 -19.19
C ARG A 84 8.39 1.33 -18.55
N GLY A 85 7.96 0.32 -17.80
CA GLY A 85 8.86 -0.59 -17.08
C GLY A 85 9.22 -0.09 -15.67
N TYR A 86 10.51 0.12 -15.43
CA TYR A 86 11.08 0.42 -14.11
C TYR A 86 11.81 1.77 -14.04
N GLY A 87 11.73 2.60 -15.08
CA GLY A 87 12.30 3.95 -15.09
C GLY A 87 11.42 4.99 -14.39
N PHE A 88 12.02 5.84 -13.56
CA PHE A 88 11.33 6.92 -12.85
C PHE A 88 12.09 8.24 -12.99
N LYS A 89 11.35 9.33 -13.23
CA LYS A 89 11.82 10.69 -13.00
C LYS A 89 11.29 11.16 -11.65
N VAL A 90 12.20 11.40 -10.71
CA VAL A 90 11.84 11.79 -9.33
C VAL A 90 12.57 13.05 -8.90
N LYS A 91 11.97 13.79 -7.97
CA LYS A 91 12.59 14.90 -7.25
C LYS A 91 12.84 14.48 -5.81
N VAL A 92 14.10 14.53 -5.38
CA VAL A 92 14.49 14.18 -4.01
C VAL A 92 14.31 15.41 -3.12
N ASN A 93 13.49 15.33 -2.08
CA ASN A 93 13.21 16.48 -1.21
C ASN A 93 14.18 16.56 -0.03
N GLN A 94 14.37 17.76 0.52
CA GLN A 94 14.95 17.90 1.86
C GLN A 94 13.93 17.46 2.90
N PRO A 95 14.34 16.73 3.94
CA PRO A 95 13.41 16.26 4.96
C PRO A 95 12.81 17.39 5.82
N ASP A 96 13.46 18.55 5.88
CA ASP A 96 12.90 19.77 6.49
C ASP A 96 11.56 20.19 5.85
N ALA A 97 11.32 19.80 4.58
CA ALA A 97 10.09 20.11 3.88
C ALA A 97 8.90 19.21 4.28
N ILE A 98 9.12 18.16 5.10
CA ILE A 98 8.09 17.17 5.45
C ILE A 98 7.14 17.71 6.52
N GLY A 99 7.61 18.59 7.40
CA GLY A 99 6.81 19.14 8.50
C GLY A 99 5.62 20.01 8.07
N ASN A 100 5.60 20.51 6.83
CA ASN A 100 4.65 21.55 6.40
C ASN A 100 3.75 21.16 5.23
N LYS A 101 3.77 19.91 4.75
CA LYS A 101 2.96 19.47 3.59
C LYS A 101 1.73 18.66 4.00
N SER A 102 0.83 19.25 4.78
CA SER A 102 -0.55 18.74 4.98
C SER A 102 -1.51 19.11 3.84
N SER A 103 -1.02 19.70 2.74
CA SER A 103 -1.84 20.16 1.62
C SER A 103 -1.24 19.71 0.27
N ILE A 104 -1.23 18.41 -0.02
CA ILE A 104 -1.03 17.93 -1.39
C ILE A 104 -2.42 17.81 -2.02
N SER A 105 -2.80 18.84 -2.77
CA SER A 105 -4.00 18.88 -3.59
C SER A 105 -3.97 17.75 -4.63
N ARG A 106 -5.03 16.95 -4.68
CA ARG A 106 -5.26 15.95 -5.73
C ARG A 106 -5.40 16.67 -7.06
N ASN A 107 -4.42 16.52 -7.95
CA ASN A 107 -4.59 16.89 -9.35
C ASN A 107 -5.41 15.79 -10.05
N THR A 108 -6.63 16.21 -10.38
CA THR A 108 -7.57 15.74 -11.39
C THR A 108 -6.90 15.19 -12.65
N ALA A 109 -7.18 13.91 -12.96
CA ALA A 109 -7.02 13.40 -14.31
C ALA A 109 -8.19 13.92 -15.17
N SER A 110 -7.80 14.62 -16.23
CA SER A 110 -8.63 15.15 -17.30
C SER A 110 -9.45 14.05 -17.97
N ASP A 111 -10.77 14.12 -17.78
CA ASP A 111 -11.77 13.55 -18.67
C ASP A 111 -11.74 14.37 -19.98
N ARG A 112 -11.26 13.75 -21.08
CA ARG A 112 -11.31 14.35 -22.42
C ARG A 112 -12.33 13.55 -23.21
N GLY A 113 -13.50 14.17 -23.39
CA GLY A 113 -14.52 13.72 -24.32
C GLY A 113 -13.99 13.74 -25.76
N GLU A 114 -14.21 12.65 -26.46
CA GLU A 114 -14.08 12.56 -27.91
C GLU A 114 -15.41 13.05 -28.51
N GLU A 115 -15.41 14.27 -29.04
CA GLU A 115 -16.42 14.74 -29.99
C GLU A 115 -16.05 14.27 -31.39
N CYS A 116 -17.02 13.66 -32.06
CA CYS A 116 -17.01 13.34 -33.47
C CYS A 116 -16.91 14.61 -34.31
N SER A 117 -16.01 14.62 -35.30
CA SER A 117 -16.20 15.48 -36.47
C SER A 117 -15.76 14.73 -37.72
N ASP A 118 -16.75 14.48 -38.57
CA ASP A 118 -16.61 14.13 -39.97
C ASP A 118 -15.77 15.19 -40.70
N ASN A 119 -14.94 14.74 -41.65
CA ASN A 119 -14.82 15.41 -42.94
C ASN A 119 -14.09 14.50 -43.95
N ASP A 120 -14.86 14.14 -44.97
CA ASP A 120 -14.43 13.62 -46.26
C ASP A 120 -13.51 14.61 -46.98
N HIS A 121 -12.48 14.10 -47.67
CA HIS A 121 -12.28 14.36 -49.10
C HIS A 121 -11.20 13.45 -49.69
N SER A 122 -11.60 12.74 -50.74
CA SER A 122 -10.73 12.09 -51.72
C SER A 122 -9.76 13.07 -52.39
N THR A 123 -8.58 12.60 -52.80
CA THR A 123 -8.11 12.66 -54.21
C THR A 123 -6.82 11.85 -54.39
N SER A 124 -6.96 10.82 -55.25
CA SER A 124 -6.02 10.26 -56.24
C SER A 124 -4.60 10.87 -56.36
N GLN A 125 -3.56 10.03 -56.33
CA GLN A 125 -2.73 9.71 -57.52
C GLN A 125 -1.63 8.67 -57.19
N LYS A 126 -1.38 7.82 -58.19
CA LYS A 126 -0.40 6.70 -58.32
C LYS A 126 0.72 7.19 -59.29
N PRO A 127 1.60 6.33 -59.85
CA PRO A 127 2.72 5.47 -59.37
C PRO A 127 4.11 5.88 -59.95
N THR A 128 5.20 5.24 -59.47
CA THR A 128 6.33 4.68 -60.27
C THR A 128 7.19 3.83 -59.31
N ALA A 129 7.40 2.51 -59.45
CA ALA A 129 8.02 1.70 -60.51
C ALA A 129 9.58 1.62 -60.43
N ASN A 130 10.05 0.37 -60.26
CA ASN A 130 11.31 -0.24 -60.73
C ASN A 130 12.56 -0.34 -59.82
N GLY A 131 13.21 -1.51 -59.94
CA GLY A 131 14.60 -1.81 -59.54
C GLY A 131 14.71 -2.96 -58.54
N GLU A 132 14.49 -4.22 -58.93
CA GLU A 132 15.53 -5.17 -59.39
C GLU A 132 16.58 -5.55 -58.32
N ASN A 133 16.42 -6.80 -57.86
CA ASN A 133 17.38 -7.77 -57.30
C ASN A 133 18.69 -7.89 -58.13
N PRO A 134 19.64 -8.81 -57.83
CA PRO A 134 20.11 -9.38 -56.56
C PRO A 134 21.66 -9.43 -56.52
N SER A 135 22.26 -9.92 -55.42
CA SER A 135 23.44 -10.82 -55.34
C SER A 135 24.18 -10.62 -53.99
N ASP A 136 24.28 -11.61 -53.12
CA ASP A 136 25.08 -12.84 -53.14
C ASP A 136 26.48 -12.68 -52.49
N LEU A 137 26.84 -13.69 -51.70
CA LEU A 137 28.17 -14.08 -51.22
C LEU A 137 28.74 -13.52 -49.90
N ASN A 138 28.93 -14.50 -48.99
CA ASN A 138 30.15 -14.81 -48.24
C ASN A 138 30.71 -13.78 -47.25
N ARG A 139 30.63 -14.13 -45.96
CA ARG A 139 31.80 -13.96 -45.08
C ARG A 139 31.80 -14.96 -43.92
N GLU A 140 32.57 -16.03 -44.11
CA GLU A 140 33.04 -16.94 -43.08
C GLU A 140 33.98 -16.26 -42.08
N GLU A 141 33.99 -16.86 -40.89
CA GLU A 141 35.10 -17.02 -39.94
C GLU A 141 36.04 -15.83 -39.66
N ASN A 142 35.95 -15.33 -38.43
CA ASN A 142 37.16 -15.14 -37.62
C ASN A 142 36.80 -15.18 -36.13
N ARG A 143 37.07 -16.31 -35.47
CA ARG A 143 36.92 -16.49 -34.02
C ARG A 143 38.23 -17.03 -33.45
N GLU A 144 39.19 -16.14 -33.27
CA GLU A 144 40.41 -16.41 -32.51
C GLU A 144 40.41 -15.67 -31.16
N SER A 145 40.48 -16.48 -30.11
CA SER A 145 41.54 -16.42 -29.09
C SER A 145 41.74 -15.10 -28.33
N PHE A 146 41.06 -14.96 -27.18
CA PHE A 146 41.64 -14.29 -26.02
C PHE A 146 41.42 -15.12 -24.76
N LYS A 147 42.39 -16.00 -24.48
CA LYS A 147 42.69 -16.47 -23.12
C LYS A 147 43.48 -15.35 -22.44
N LYS A 148 42.92 -14.75 -21.39
CA LYS A 148 43.70 -14.06 -20.36
C LYS A 148 43.14 -14.38 -18.99
N GLU A 149 43.71 -15.45 -18.46
CA GLU A 149 44.17 -15.63 -17.10
C GLU A 149 44.21 -14.33 -16.28
N GLN A 150 43.33 -14.25 -15.29
CA GLN A 150 43.60 -13.59 -14.00
C GLN A 150 42.83 -14.36 -12.92
N GLN A 151 43.58 -15.22 -12.25
CA GLN A 151 43.28 -15.66 -10.90
C GLN A 151 43.30 -14.42 -10.00
N ASN A 152 42.21 -14.18 -9.26
CA ASN A 152 42.30 -13.56 -7.95
C ASN A 152 41.13 -14.03 -7.07
N THR A 153 41.54 -14.63 -5.98
CA THR A 153 40.79 -15.16 -4.84
C THR A 153 40.00 -14.07 -4.12
N ALA A 154 38.68 -14.23 -4.04
CA ALA A 154 37.88 -13.88 -2.86
C ALA A 154 36.55 -14.63 -2.96
N VAL A 155 36.35 -15.59 -2.06
CA VAL A 155 35.06 -16.26 -1.84
C VAL A 155 34.10 -15.19 -1.30
N PRO A 156 33.01 -14.82 -2.01
CA PRO A 156 32.00 -13.96 -1.44
C PRO A 156 31.25 -14.72 -0.32
N PRO A 157 30.90 -14.06 0.81
CA PRO A 157 30.07 -14.68 1.82
C PRO A 157 28.72 -15.01 1.21
N SER A 158 28.41 -16.30 1.14
CA SER A 158 27.09 -16.82 0.79
C SER A 158 26.07 -16.33 1.82
N HIS A 159 25.40 -15.21 1.53
CA HIS A 159 24.23 -14.81 2.30
C HIS A 159 23.05 -15.72 1.93
N PRO A 160 22.27 -16.18 2.92
CA PRO A 160 21.17 -17.12 2.69
C PRO A 160 20.09 -16.43 1.86
N VAL A 161 19.71 -17.07 0.75
CA VAL A 161 18.55 -16.70 -0.07
C VAL A 161 17.29 -17.04 0.74
N LEU A 162 16.92 -16.16 1.67
CA LEU A 162 15.68 -16.21 2.43
C LEU A 162 14.70 -15.22 1.78
N ASN A 163 13.89 -15.68 0.82
CA ASN A 163 12.59 -15.03 0.53
C ASN A 163 11.66 -15.80 -0.42
N GLY A 164 12.00 -17.02 -0.81
CA GLY A 164 11.05 -17.96 -1.46
C GLY A 164 10.56 -19.07 -0.53
N GLN A 165 11.25 -19.33 0.58
CA GLN A 165 10.95 -20.49 1.44
C GLN A 165 9.93 -20.21 2.54
N GLU A 166 9.79 -18.98 3.04
CA GLU A 166 8.85 -18.70 4.14
C GLU A 166 7.38 -18.97 3.75
N ASN A 167 6.97 -18.64 2.52
CA ASN A 167 5.62 -18.95 2.04
C ASN A 167 5.37 -20.47 1.88
N VAL A 168 6.40 -21.27 1.62
CA VAL A 168 6.26 -22.73 1.49
C VAL A 168 6.05 -23.36 2.86
N PHE A 169 6.84 -22.93 3.86
CA PHE A 169 6.70 -23.43 5.23
C PHE A 169 5.35 -23.08 5.86
N GLU A 170 4.82 -21.89 5.58
CA GLU A 170 3.53 -21.47 6.12
C GLU A 170 2.36 -22.24 5.48
N ALA A 171 2.42 -22.50 4.17
CA ALA A 171 1.42 -23.31 3.49
C ALA A 171 1.37 -24.76 4.01
N ASP A 172 2.52 -25.39 4.25
CA ASP A 172 2.57 -26.77 4.78
C ASP A 172 2.09 -26.84 6.24
N ARG A 173 2.41 -25.83 7.06
CA ARG A 173 1.86 -25.72 8.41
C ARG A 173 0.34 -25.53 8.40
N ASN A 174 -0.17 -24.71 7.47
CA ASN A 174 -1.60 -24.46 7.34
C ASN A 174 -2.38 -25.67 6.81
N ARG A 175 -1.76 -26.56 6.01
CA ARG A 175 -2.39 -27.84 5.60
C ARG A 175 -2.73 -28.76 6.77
N GLN A 176 -1.95 -28.71 7.84
CA GLN A 176 -2.20 -29.51 9.04
C GLN A 176 -3.20 -28.84 10.00
N ASN A 177 -3.55 -27.58 9.76
CA ASN A 177 -4.46 -26.84 10.62
C ASN A 177 -5.92 -27.19 10.28
N PRO A 178 -6.71 -27.73 11.23
CA PRO A 178 -8.09 -28.16 10.98
C PRO A 178 -9.00 -27.01 10.53
N THR A 179 -8.63 -25.77 10.86
CA THR A 179 -9.34 -24.56 10.42
C THR A 179 -9.31 -24.42 8.91
N TYR A 180 -8.16 -24.60 8.27
CA TYR A 180 -8.07 -24.49 6.81
C TYR A 180 -8.80 -25.62 6.12
N SER A 181 -8.73 -26.85 6.63
CA SER A 181 -9.53 -27.97 6.11
C SER A 181 -11.03 -27.67 6.15
N ARG A 182 -11.52 -27.07 7.24
CA ARG A 182 -12.92 -26.62 7.35
C ARG A 182 -13.25 -25.54 6.30
N LEU A 183 -12.37 -24.56 6.09
CA LEU A 183 -12.60 -23.46 5.15
C LEU A 183 -12.53 -23.92 3.68
N LEU A 184 -11.62 -24.83 3.34
CA LEU A 184 -11.53 -25.44 2.01
C LEU A 184 -12.79 -26.26 1.71
N ASN A 185 -13.21 -27.12 2.64
CA ASN A 185 -14.46 -27.89 2.53
C ASN A 185 -15.68 -26.96 2.39
N GLU A 186 -15.68 -25.82 3.10
CA GLU A 186 -16.75 -24.85 3.00
C GLU A 186 -16.80 -24.17 1.62
N ALA A 187 -15.64 -23.83 1.04
CA ALA A 187 -15.56 -23.28 -0.30
C ALA A 187 -16.07 -24.28 -1.36
N GLU A 188 -15.70 -25.56 -1.24
CA GLU A 188 -16.21 -26.63 -2.10
C GLU A 188 -17.71 -26.83 -1.95
N ARG A 189 -18.24 -26.78 -0.72
CA ARG A 189 -19.68 -26.87 -0.43
C ARG A 189 -20.48 -25.75 -1.09
N ILE A 190 -19.90 -24.56 -1.23
CA ILE A 190 -20.49 -23.42 -1.96
C ILE A 190 -20.37 -23.61 -3.49
N GLY A 191 -19.69 -24.65 -3.94
CA GLY A 191 -19.49 -25.02 -5.33
C GLY A 191 -18.34 -24.27 -6.00
N VAL A 192 -17.30 -23.90 -5.24
CA VAL A 192 -16.01 -23.42 -5.77
C VAL A 192 -15.18 -24.66 -6.11
N ARG A 193 -14.66 -24.77 -7.35
CA ARG A 193 -13.71 -25.82 -7.68
C ARG A 193 -12.31 -25.41 -7.26
N LEU A 194 -11.74 -26.11 -6.28
CA LEU A 194 -10.37 -25.88 -5.83
C LEU A 194 -9.39 -26.46 -6.86
N ASN A 195 -8.71 -25.58 -7.59
CA ASN A 195 -7.52 -25.99 -8.33
C ASN A 195 -6.28 -25.81 -7.44
N SER A 196 -5.20 -26.54 -7.75
CA SER A 196 -3.97 -26.54 -6.95
C SER A 196 -3.44 -25.13 -6.66
N GLN A 197 -3.57 -24.21 -7.63
CA GLN A 197 -3.15 -22.82 -7.43
C GLN A 197 -4.06 -22.04 -6.47
N LEU A 198 -5.38 -22.20 -6.56
CA LEU A 198 -6.31 -21.56 -5.62
C LEU A 198 -6.14 -22.12 -4.22
N GLU A 199 -5.95 -23.43 -4.09
CA GLU A 199 -5.68 -24.09 -2.81
C GLU A 199 -4.40 -23.53 -2.17
N GLN A 200 -3.32 -23.40 -2.93
CA GLN A 200 -2.08 -22.75 -2.46
C GLN A 200 -2.31 -21.28 -2.07
N GLU A 201 -3.08 -20.52 -2.87
CA GLU A 201 -3.42 -19.13 -2.53
C GLU A 201 -4.26 -19.04 -1.25
N MET A 202 -5.17 -19.99 -1.01
CA MET A 202 -5.98 -20.05 0.22
C MET A 202 -5.14 -20.44 1.43
N LEU A 203 -4.21 -21.39 1.28
CA LEU A 203 -3.30 -21.83 2.35
C LEU A 203 -2.25 -20.78 2.72
N ALA A 204 -1.86 -19.92 1.78
CA ALA A 204 -0.94 -18.81 2.02
C ALA A 204 -1.64 -17.57 2.63
N ALA A 205 -2.97 -17.48 2.56
CA ALA A 205 -3.72 -16.35 3.09
C ALA A 205 -4.07 -16.57 4.57
N PRO A 206 -4.04 -15.52 5.42
CA PRO A 206 -4.49 -15.64 6.81
C PRO A 206 -5.93 -16.14 6.92
N ALA A 207 -6.22 -17.01 7.89
CA ALA A 207 -7.53 -17.64 8.08
C ALA A 207 -8.70 -16.63 8.12
N ILE A 208 -8.51 -15.48 8.78
CA ILE A 208 -9.53 -14.42 8.86
C ILE A 208 -9.86 -13.80 7.49
N VAL A 209 -8.86 -13.65 6.61
CA VAL A 209 -9.08 -13.15 5.25
C VAL A 209 -9.86 -14.17 4.44
N LEU A 210 -9.55 -15.45 4.63
CA LEU A 210 -10.21 -16.54 3.95
C LEU A 210 -11.67 -16.69 4.38
N GLU A 211 -11.95 -16.63 5.68
CA GLU A 211 -13.30 -16.60 6.25
C GLU A 211 -14.14 -15.45 5.67
N ASN A 212 -13.59 -14.24 5.69
CA ASN A 212 -14.24 -13.06 5.12
C ASN A 212 -14.53 -13.22 3.62
N ALA A 213 -13.58 -13.75 2.86
CA ALA A 213 -13.75 -13.98 1.42
C ALA A 213 -14.85 -15.03 1.13
N ILE A 214 -14.92 -16.09 1.93
CA ILE A 214 -15.96 -17.13 1.83
C ILE A 214 -17.33 -16.55 2.20
N GLU A 215 -17.43 -15.76 3.27
CA GLU A 215 -18.69 -15.14 3.67
C GLU A 215 -19.17 -14.11 2.62
N ALA A 216 -18.26 -13.36 2.01
CA ALA A 216 -18.56 -12.47 0.87
C ALA A 216 -19.23 -13.22 -0.28
N LEU A 217 -18.68 -14.38 -0.61
CA LEU A 217 -19.21 -15.22 -1.68
C LEU A 217 -20.60 -15.76 -1.31
N LYS A 218 -20.79 -16.21 -0.07
CA LYS A 218 -22.11 -16.65 0.43
C LYS A 218 -23.14 -15.52 0.39
N GLN A 219 -22.80 -14.33 0.87
CA GLN A 219 -23.70 -13.17 0.85
C GLN A 219 -24.11 -12.84 -0.58
N ARG A 220 -23.17 -12.84 -1.52
CA ARG A 220 -23.45 -12.56 -2.93
C ARG A 220 -24.34 -13.63 -3.58
N LEU A 221 -24.21 -14.89 -3.17
CA LEU A 221 -25.10 -15.97 -3.60
C LEU A 221 -26.50 -15.85 -2.98
N ARG A 222 -26.60 -15.49 -1.68
CA ARG A 222 -27.88 -15.24 -0.99
C ARG A 222 -28.64 -14.06 -1.59
N ALA A 223 -27.92 -13.01 -2.01
CA ALA A 223 -28.51 -11.80 -2.58
C ALA A 223 -29.22 -12.01 -3.94
N GLY A 224 -29.27 -13.24 -4.47
CA GLY A 224 -29.94 -13.57 -5.73
C GLY A 224 -29.35 -12.86 -6.96
N LYS A 225 -28.27 -12.09 -6.80
CA LYS A 225 -27.58 -11.39 -7.89
C LYS A 225 -27.02 -12.46 -8.82
N THR A 226 -27.63 -12.55 -10.01
CA THR A 226 -27.23 -13.29 -11.22
C THR A 226 -25.99 -14.17 -11.04
N LYS A 227 -26.17 -15.51 -11.16
CA LYS A 227 -25.12 -16.54 -11.27
C LYS A 227 -23.72 -15.94 -11.35
N ILE A 228 -22.99 -15.94 -10.24
CA ILE A 228 -21.57 -15.58 -10.22
C ILE A 228 -20.89 -16.47 -11.27
N LYS A 229 -20.55 -15.90 -12.43
CA LYS A 229 -20.10 -16.67 -13.62
C LYS A 229 -18.85 -17.49 -13.31
N ASN A 230 -18.01 -17.01 -12.40
CA ASN A 230 -16.76 -17.63 -11.99
C ASN A 230 -16.57 -17.38 -10.48
N LYS A 231 -16.85 -18.39 -9.66
CA LYS A 231 -16.77 -18.28 -8.19
C LYS A 231 -15.31 -18.29 -7.73
N GLU A 232 -14.47 -19.06 -8.42
CA GLU A 232 -13.03 -19.19 -8.18
C GLU A 232 -12.34 -17.83 -8.36
N GLY A 233 -12.65 -17.14 -9.47
CA GLY A 233 -12.11 -15.81 -9.77
C GLY A 233 -12.59 -14.76 -8.78
N PHE A 234 -13.84 -14.84 -8.32
CA PHE A 234 -14.34 -13.98 -7.25
C PHE A 234 -13.57 -14.20 -5.95
N LEU A 235 -13.39 -15.46 -5.54
CA LEU A 235 -12.69 -15.81 -4.30
C LEU A 235 -11.22 -15.36 -4.33
N ARG A 236 -10.49 -15.60 -5.42
CA ARG A 236 -9.11 -15.09 -5.58
C ARG A 236 -9.03 -13.58 -5.45
N LYS A 237 -9.98 -12.87 -6.08
CA LYS A 237 -10.03 -11.41 -6.01
C LYS A 237 -10.32 -10.93 -4.58
N ALA A 238 -11.21 -11.60 -3.86
CA ALA A 238 -11.53 -11.29 -2.46
C ALA A 238 -10.33 -11.54 -1.53
N ILE A 239 -9.63 -12.67 -1.68
CA ILE A 239 -8.43 -13.01 -0.90
C ILE A 239 -7.32 -11.98 -1.14
N ARG A 240 -6.97 -11.73 -2.41
CA ARG A 240 -5.90 -10.79 -2.77
C ARG A 240 -6.23 -9.34 -2.42
N GLY A 241 -7.52 -8.98 -2.45
CA GLY A 241 -8.01 -7.66 -2.09
C GLY A 241 -8.19 -7.45 -0.59
N GLY A 242 -7.98 -8.48 0.25
CA GLY A 242 -8.20 -8.40 1.68
C GLY A 242 -9.63 -8.00 2.04
N TRP A 243 -10.61 -8.61 1.36
CA TRP A 243 -12.02 -8.20 1.47
C TRP A 243 -12.50 -8.22 2.92
N ARG A 244 -13.26 -7.19 3.30
CA ARG A 244 -13.90 -7.06 4.61
C ARG A 244 -15.41 -7.00 4.41
N PRO A 245 -16.20 -7.74 5.20
CA PRO A 245 -17.65 -7.58 5.19
C PRO A 245 -17.98 -6.12 5.49
N ASN A 246 -18.83 -5.52 4.64
CA ASN A 246 -19.50 -4.27 5.00
C ASN A 246 -20.45 -4.58 6.16
N LEU A 247 -19.92 -4.55 7.38
CA LEU A 247 -20.69 -4.74 8.62
C LEU A 247 -21.85 -3.74 8.71
N GLU A 248 -21.72 -2.57 8.09
CA GLU A 248 -22.74 -1.52 8.04
C GLU A 248 -24.03 -1.91 7.29
N GLN A 249 -24.00 -2.95 6.44
CA GLN A 249 -25.22 -3.40 5.73
C GLN A 249 -25.97 -4.53 6.46
N ALA A 250 -25.41 -5.07 7.54
CA ALA A 250 -26.05 -6.13 8.34
C ALA A 250 -26.89 -5.57 9.50
N SER A 251 -26.63 -4.33 9.93
CA SER A 251 -27.55 -3.57 10.78
C SER A 251 -28.67 -3.04 9.90
N GLY A 252 -29.73 -3.82 9.74
CA GLY A 252 -30.90 -3.43 8.94
C GLY A 252 -31.63 -2.22 9.54
N GLU A 253 -31.13 -1.01 9.31
CA GLU A 253 -31.97 0.18 9.34
C GLU A 253 -32.93 0.10 8.15
N PRO A 254 -34.25 0.04 8.39
CA PRO A 254 -35.22 0.07 7.30
C PRO A 254 -35.08 1.41 6.57
N ALA A 255 -35.10 1.33 5.23
CA ALA A 255 -34.98 2.47 4.34
C ALA A 255 -35.82 3.66 4.82
N SER A 256 -35.12 4.70 5.30
CA SER A 256 -35.74 5.95 5.75
C SER A 256 -36.57 6.54 4.60
N VAL A 257 -37.88 6.58 4.84
CA VAL A 257 -38.88 7.22 3.99
C VAL A 257 -38.47 8.69 3.83
N LYS A 258 -38.26 9.11 2.57
CA LYS A 258 -38.05 10.53 2.24
C LYS A 258 -39.26 11.34 2.70
N GLN A 259 -39.15 12.05 3.82
CA GLN A 259 -40.04 13.15 4.15
C GLN A 259 -39.47 14.43 3.54
N ASP A 260 -40.17 14.92 2.51
CA ASP A 260 -40.07 16.29 2.05
C ASP A 260 -40.53 17.23 3.16
N SER A 261 -39.64 18.10 3.63
CA SER A 261 -40.00 19.23 4.47
C SER A 261 -39.12 20.44 4.14
N ARG A 262 -39.79 21.44 3.57
CA ARG A 262 -39.31 22.77 3.20
C ARG A 262 -38.89 23.54 4.46
N PRO A 263 -37.80 24.34 4.47
CA PRO A 263 -37.43 25.10 5.66
C PRO A 263 -38.23 26.42 5.72
N THR A 264 -38.84 26.68 6.87
CA THR A 264 -39.33 28.00 7.25
C THR A 264 -38.21 28.75 7.97
N ARG A 265 -38.00 29.99 7.55
CA ARG A 265 -36.94 30.93 7.96
C ARG A 265 -37.37 31.60 9.26
N GLY A 266 -36.54 31.57 10.30
CA GLY A 266 -36.74 32.44 11.47
C GLY A 266 -35.88 32.09 12.69
N ALA A 267 -35.26 33.13 13.25
CA ALA A 267 -34.59 33.24 14.56
C ALA A 267 -33.19 32.62 14.71
N ILE A 268 -32.22 33.53 14.83
CA ILE A 268 -30.85 33.30 15.28
C ILE A 268 -30.90 33.39 16.80
N ASP A 269 -30.79 32.27 17.49
CA ASP A 269 -30.50 32.22 18.93
C ASP A 269 -29.17 31.49 19.15
N ASN A 270 -28.25 32.18 19.83
CA ASN A 270 -26.92 31.68 20.20
C ASN A 270 -27.03 30.69 21.37
N HIS A 271 -27.56 29.49 21.13
CA HIS A 271 -27.39 28.36 22.03
C HIS A 271 -26.36 27.39 21.45
N LEU A 272 -25.25 27.20 22.17
CA LEU A 272 -24.36 26.06 21.99
C LEU A 272 -25.22 24.77 22.02
N PRO A 273 -25.12 23.89 21.01
CA PRO A 273 -25.94 22.69 21.01
C PRO A 273 -25.59 21.83 22.22
N ALA A 274 -26.60 21.48 23.01
CA ALA A 274 -26.48 20.46 24.02
C ALA A 274 -25.96 19.17 23.35
N ARG A 275 -24.88 18.61 23.91
CA ARG A 275 -24.29 17.36 23.45
C ARG A 275 -25.38 16.29 23.49
N PRO A 276 -25.63 15.55 22.40
CA PRO A 276 -26.62 14.49 22.42
C PRO A 276 -26.22 13.48 23.50
N GLN A 277 -27.07 13.34 24.52
CA GLN A 277 -26.94 12.28 25.49
C GLN A 277 -27.26 10.98 24.76
N PRO A 278 -26.39 9.95 24.83
CA PRO A 278 -26.73 8.65 24.29
C PRO A 278 -27.93 8.09 25.07
N ASP A 279 -29.05 7.89 24.37
CA ASP A 279 -30.25 7.26 24.93
C ASP A 279 -30.00 5.74 25.08
N GLY A 280 -29.20 5.36 26.08
CA GLY A 280 -28.92 3.98 26.41
C GLY A 280 -27.83 3.81 27.47
N PRO A 281 -27.83 2.70 28.22
CA PRO A 281 -26.72 2.38 29.12
C PRO A 281 -25.43 2.31 28.30
N ILE A 282 -24.46 3.17 28.64
CA ILE A 282 -23.15 3.18 28.00
C ILE A 282 -22.46 1.88 28.35
N ASP A 283 -22.17 1.06 27.34
CA ASP A 283 -21.38 -0.15 27.54
C ASP A 283 -19.90 0.22 27.75
N LEU A 284 -19.48 0.19 29.02
CA LEU A 284 -18.10 0.50 29.41
C LEU A 284 -17.09 -0.49 28.82
N SER A 285 -17.52 -1.69 28.40
CA SER A 285 -16.62 -2.69 27.83
C SER A 285 -16.07 -2.26 26.48
N ASP A 286 -16.88 -1.64 25.62
CA ASP A 286 -16.45 -1.14 24.31
C ASP A 286 -15.46 0.02 24.43
N ILE A 287 -15.65 0.88 25.44
CA ILE A 287 -14.75 2.02 25.73
C ILE A 287 -13.39 1.51 26.20
N LEU A 288 -13.37 0.52 27.11
CA LEU A 288 -12.14 -0.07 27.62
C LEU A 288 -11.37 -0.80 26.50
N VAL A 289 -12.06 -1.55 25.65
CA VAL A 289 -11.45 -2.20 24.47
C VAL A 289 -10.88 -1.14 23.51
N GLY A 290 -11.60 -0.05 23.27
CA GLY A 290 -11.14 1.06 22.44
C GLY A 290 -9.88 1.74 22.99
N ILE A 291 -9.81 1.94 24.31
CA ILE A 291 -8.64 2.49 25.00
C ILE A 291 -7.44 1.54 24.86
N ASP A 292 -7.59 0.26 25.15
CA ASP A 292 -6.49 -0.71 25.08
C ASP A 292 -5.94 -0.83 23.64
N LEU A 293 -6.83 -0.87 22.65
CA LEU A 293 -6.45 -0.92 21.23
C LEU A 293 -5.71 0.35 20.80
N ALA A 294 -6.15 1.52 21.30
CA ALA A 294 -5.52 2.80 21.01
C ALA A 294 -4.11 2.89 21.63
N LEU A 295 -3.96 2.44 22.87
CA LEU A 295 -2.67 2.39 23.57
C LEU A 295 -1.68 1.44 22.89
N GLU A 296 -2.15 0.29 22.42
CA GLU A 296 -1.35 -0.66 21.64
C GLU A 296 -0.90 -0.04 20.31
N HIS A 297 -1.83 0.57 19.57
CA HIS A 297 -1.54 1.17 18.27
C HIS A 297 -0.54 2.32 18.34
N LEU A 298 -0.66 3.14 19.38
CA LEU A 298 0.22 4.28 19.62
C LEU A 298 1.54 3.89 20.29
N ARG A 299 1.73 2.61 20.65
CA ARG A 299 2.90 2.10 21.39
C ARG A 299 3.25 2.95 22.61
N PHE A 300 2.24 3.42 23.33
CA PHE A 300 2.50 4.22 24.51
C PHE A 300 3.30 3.39 25.51
N GLU A 301 4.47 3.87 25.90
CA GLU A 301 5.17 3.29 27.03
C GLU A 301 4.26 3.39 28.27
N SER A 302 4.15 2.31 29.03
CA SER A 302 3.32 2.26 30.25
C SER A 302 3.58 3.44 31.20
N ARG A 303 4.82 3.97 31.22
CA ARG A 303 5.19 5.18 31.98
C ARG A 303 4.51 6.46 31.46
N LEU A 304 4.44 6.65 30.15
CA LEU A 304 3.82 7.83 29.53
C LEU A 304 2.30 7.83 29.73
N VAL A 305 1.67 6.65 29.68
CA VAL A 305 0.24 6.51 30.02
C VAL A 305 0.00 6.93 31.47
N ALA A 306 0.78 6.37 32.40
CA ALA A 306 0.64 6.67 33.83
C ALA A 306 0.90 8.16 34.15
N GLU A 307 1.87 8.79 33.48
CA GLU A 307 2.15 10.22 33.64
C GLU A 307 1.02 11.08 33.08
N THR A 308 0.46 10.71 31.93
CA THR A 308 -0.68 11.42 31.33
C THR A 308 -1.93 11.30 32.19
N LEU A 309 -2.25 10.10 32.69
CA LEU A 309 -3.38 9.86 33.59
C LEU A 309 -3.21 10.62 34.91
N ARG A 310 -2.00 10.64 35.47
CA ARG A 310 -1.70 11.37 36.71
C ARG A 310 -1.80 12.87 36.52
N SER A 311 -1.30 13.39 35.39
CA SER A 311 -1.33 14.81 35.08
C SER A 311 -2.76 15.31 34.81
N ARG A 312 -3.56 14.53 34.08
CA ARG A 312 -4.88 14.97 33.61
C ARG A 312 -6.02 14.67 34.59
N TYR A 313 -5.99 13.52 35.25
CA TYR A 313 -7.07 13.05 36.11
C TYR A 313 -6.65 12.86 37.57
N GLY A 314 -5.36 13.03 37.89
CA GLY A 314 -4.85 12.81 39.24
C GLY A 314 -4.81 11.33 39.65
N VAL A 315 -4.99 10.40 38.70
CA VAL A 315 -5.02 8.95 38.99
C VAL A 315 -3.76 8.24 38.47
N PRO A 316 -3.27 7.20 39.17
CA PRO A 316 -2.07 6.48 38.77
C PRO A 316 -2.27 5.51 37.60
N ASP A 317 -3.50 5.06 37.35
CA ASP A 317 -3.84 4.04 36.35
C ASP A 317 -5.29 4.18 35.87
N GLN A 318 -5.61 3.52 34.76
CA GLN A 318 -6.92 3.63 34.08
C GLN A 318 -8.07 2.98 34.86
N SER A 319 -7.79 2.05 35.77
CA SER A 319 -8.82 1.34 36.55
C SER A 319 -9.49 2.23 37.59
N ARG A 320 -8.90 3.40 37.86
CA ARG A 320 -9.40 4.40 38.81
C ARG A 320 -10.16 5.55 38.15
N LEU A 321 -10.29 5.54 36.83
CA LEU A 321 -11.09 6.53 36.12
C LEU A 321 -12.57 6.26 36.36
N ASP A 322 -13.33 7.32 36.67
CA ASP A 322 -14.79 7.24 36.61
C ASP A 322 -15.29 7.21 35.16
N THR A 323 -16.59 7.04 34.96
CA THR A 323 -17.20 6.96 33.62
C THR A 323 -16.94 8.20 32.76
N ASP A 324 -16.99 9.39 33.35
CA ASP A 324 -16.78 10.64 32.61
C ASP A 324 -15.31 10.80 32.22
N GLN A 325 -14.40 10.42 33.11
CA GLN A 325 -12.96 10.40 32.88
C GLN A 325 -12.54 9.37 31.84
N LEU A 326 -13.14 8.17 31.85
CA LEU A 326 -12.93 7.15 30.81
C LEU A 326 -13.35 7.66 29.44
N MET A 327 -14.49 8.34 29.37
CA MET A 327 -14.99 8.92 28.11
C MET A 327 -14.10 10.06 27.60
N ASP A 328 -13.67 10.97 28.47
CA ASP A 328 -12.70 12.02 28.10
C ASP A 328 -11.36 11.41 27.66
N TRP A 329 -10.90 10.36 28.33
CA TRP A 329 -9.65 9.67 28.00
C TRP A 329 -9.73 8.97 26.63
N HIS A 330 -10.83 8.28 26.35
CA HIS A 330 -11.08 7.67 25.06
C HIS A 330 -11.11 8.72 23.93
N VAL A 331 -11.81 9.85 24.13
CA VAL A 331 -11.83 10.96 23.18
C VAL A 331 -10.42 11.55 22.99
N TYR A 332 -9.66 11.73 24.07
CA TYR A 332 -8.29 12.19 24.02
C TYR A 332 -7.43 11.26 23.14
N LEU A 333 -7.45 9.95 23.39
CA LEU A 333 -6.70 8.97 22.60
C LEU A 333 -7.08 8.99 21.11
N GLN A 334 -8.37 9.17 20.79
CA GLN A 334 -8.82 9.31 19.41
C GLN A 334 -8.24 10.53 18.68
N THR A 335 -7.83 11.59 19.39
CA THR A 335 -7.17 12.75 18.74
C THR A 335 -5.74 12.46 18.31
N PHE A 336 -5.07 11.48 18.91
CA PHE A 336 -3.71 11.06 18.56
C PHE A 336 -3.68 9.89 17.58
N LEU A 337 -4.80 9.16 17.42
CA LEU A 337 -4.92 8.13 16.41
C LEU A 337 -5.05 8.78 15.02
N PRO A 338 -4.25 8.33 14.02
CA PRO A 338 -4.42 8.80 12.66
C PRO A 338 -5.83 8.42 12.18
N LYS A 339 -6.64 9.43 11.79
CA LYS A 339 -7.95 9.17 11.19
C LYS A 339 -7.76 8.22 10.00
N PRO A 340 -8.52 7.12 9.91
CA PRO A 340 -8.43 6.22 8.77
C PRO A 340 -8.71 7.03 7.49
N ALA A 341 -7.79 6.95 6.53
CA ALA A 341 -7.93 7.63 5.25
C ALA A 341 -9.21 7.11 4.56
N SER A 342 -10.18 8.00 4.37
CA SER A 342 -11.47 7.75 3.73
C SER A 342 -11.34 7.59 2.21
#